data_AF-A0A2B7YNB1-F1
#
_entry.id   AF-A0A2B7YNB1-F1
#
_cell.length_a   1.000
_cell.length_b   1.000
_cell.length_c   1.000
_cell.angle_alpha   90.00
_cell.angle_beta   90.00
_cell.angle_gamma   90.00
#
_symmetry.space_group_name_H-M   'P 1'
#
loop_
_entity.id
_entity.type
_entity.pdbx_description
1 polymer ?
#
loop_
_entity_poly.entity_id
_entity_poly.type
_entity_poly.pdbx_seq_one_letter_code
_entity_poly.pdbx_strand_id
1 'polypeptide(L)'
;MYDLYDFPLYRPPSEAYSLIIQITLGCSHNRCTFCSMYKDKKFVIKPIEDIKSDIDAFRALYKNRAVEKIFLADGDALVVPTDILIQVLDYIKEVFPECKRVSIYGTAIAIHQKSIEDLKKLYEKGLTLVYLGVESGDDDALKFIKKGIKAEKVVELAKKIMSTGIDLSITLIAGLLGKYQDNKMHAINTAKIITDISPKYASILNLRLYEGTELYNLMQEGKYDYMEGIEVLKEMKLVLSSMDTSKITRPIIFRANHASNYLNLKGNLPEDIPRMIKEIDYAIENEAINVNNYRFL
;
A
#
# COMPACT_ATOMS: atom_id res chain seq x y z
N MET A 1 -5.32 -25.68 3.21
CA MET A 1 -4.99 -24.31 2.74
C MET A 1 -4.91 -23.36 3.92
N TYR A 2 -5.83 -23.41 4.88
CA TYR A 2 -5.74 -22.61 6.12
C TYR A 2 -4.48 -22.91 6.94
N ASP A 3 -4.01 -24.16 6.95
CA ASP A 3 -2.82 -24.55 7.74
C ASP A 3 -1.48 -24.01 7.22
N LEU A 4 -1.44 -23.54 5.96
CA LEU A 4 -0.23 -22.93 5.36
C LEU A 4 -0.14 -21.42 5.60
N TYR A 5 -1.20 -20.82 6.14
CA TYR A 5 -1.25 -19.39 6.39
C TYR A 5 -1.32 -19.09 7.87
N ASP A 6 -0.49 -18.15 8.29
CA ASP A 6 -0.60 -17.54 9.59
C ASP A 6 -1.56 -16.35 9.47
N PHE A 7 -2.71 -16.43 10.14
CA PHE A 7 -3.75 -15.40 10.11
C PHE A 7 -3.61 -14.42 11.29
N PRO A 8 -4.01 -13.14 11.13
CA PRO A 8 -4.65 -12.56 9.95
C PRO A 8 -3.66 -12.32 8.79
N LEU A 9 -4.16 -12.40 7.56
CA LEU A 9 -3.39 -12.22 6.33
C LEU A 9 -4.08 -11.18 5.46
N TYR A 10 -3.32 -10.17 5.01
CA TYR A 10 -3.83 -9.09 4.19
C TYR A 10 -3.13 -9.05 2.84
N ARG A 11 -3.87 -8.63 1.82
CA ARG A 11 -3.35 -8.39 0.48
C ARG A 11 -4.06 -7.21 -0.17
N PRO A 12 -3.43 -6.54 -1.15
CA PRO A 12 -4.11 -5.56 -1.99
C PRO A 12 -5.20 -6.25 -2.83
N PRO A 13 -6.32 -5.56 -3.12
CA PRO A 13 -7.37 -6.11 -4.00
C PRO A 13 -6.87 -6.56 -5.39
N SER A 14 -5.83 -5.90 -5.92
CA SER A 14 -5.17 -6.27 -7.18
C SER A 14 -4.48 -7.64 -7.15
N GLU A 15 -4.16 -8.16 -5.96
CA GLU A 15 -3.55 -9.47 -5.75
C GLU A 15 -4.59 -10.56 -5.37
N ALA A 16 -5.89 -10.30 -5.56
CA ALA A 16 -6.97 -11.26 -5.23
C ALA A 16 -6.82 -12.64 -5.88
N TYR A 17 -6.17 -12.69 -7.04
CA TYR A 17 -5.93 -13.92 -7.82
C TYR A 17 -4.47 -14.39 -7.82
N SER A 18 -3.62 -13.76 -7.02
CA SER A 18 -2.23 -14.19 -6.87
C SER A 18 -2.13 -15.25 -5.79
N LEU A 19 -1.23 -16.22 -5.98
CA LEU A 19 -0.84 -17.11 -4.91
C LEU A 19 -0.10 -16.29 -3.86
N ILE A 20 -0.56 -16.34 -2.61
CA ILE A 20 0.07 -15.62 -1.50
C ILE A 20 1.10 -16.53 -0.85
N ILE A 21 2.30 -16.02 -0.59
CA ILE A 21 3.34 -16.71 0.17
C ILE A 21 3.81 -15.77 1.27
N GLN A 22 3.72 -16.23 2.52
CA GLN A 22 4.27 -15.50 3.67
C GLN A 22 5.73 -15.91 3.86
N ILE A 23 6.64 -15.00 3.52
CA ILE A 23 8.08 -15.14 3.78
C ILE A 23 8.52 -14.37 5.03
N THR A 24 7.65 -13.47 5.48
CA THR A 24 7.70 -12.82 6.80
C THR A 24 6.34 -12.96 7.47
N LEU A 25 6.32 -12.74 8.78
CA LEU A 25 5.11 -12.57 9.59
C LEU A 25 5.14 -11.17 10.21
N GLY A 26 3.98 -10.52 10.32
CA GLY A 26 3.84 -9.19 10.90
C GLY A 26 4.47 -8.06 10.08
N CYS A 27 4.56 -6.87 10.68
CA CYS A 27 5.18 -5.69 10.09
C CYS A 27 6.46 -5.30 10.83
N SER A 28 7.53 -5.00 10.11
CA SER A 28 8.81 -4.57 10.68
C SER A 28 8.74 -3.23 11.45
N HIS A 29 7.77 -2.37 11.10
CA HIS A 29 7.57 -1.07 11.75
C HIS A 29 6.54 -1.11 12.89
N ASN A 30 5.38 -1.73 12.66
CA ASN A 30 4.23 -1.98 13.56
C ASN A 30 3.82 -0.88 14.58
N ARG A 31 4.24 0.37 14.39
CA ARG A 31 4.01 1.49 15.32
C ARG A 31 2.99 2.53 14.84
N CYS A 32 2.44 2.34 13.64
CA CYS A 32 1.43 3.26 13.11
C CYS A 32 0.23 3.37 14.07
N THR A 33 -0.25 4.59 14.31
CA THR A 33 -1.32 4.84 15.31
C THR A 33 -2.68 4.31 14.88
N PHE A 34 -2.94 4.16 13.57
CA PHE A 34 -4.22 3.75 13.01
C PHE A 34 -4.28 2.26 12.59
N CYS A 35 -3.13 1.59 12.45
CA CYS A 35 -3.07 0.27 11.81
C CYS A 35 -3.33 -0.83 12.83
N SER A 36 -4.34 -1.66 12.59
CA SER A 36 -4.68 -2.85 13.40
C SER A 36 -4.10 -4.16 12.85
N MET A 37 -3.71 -4.19 11.57
CA MET A 37 -3.50 -5.42 10.79
C MET A 37 -2.60 -6.47 11.46
N TYR A 38 -1.50 -6.04 12.09
CA TYR A 38 -0.48 -6.95 12.60
C TYR A 38 -0.16 -6.73 14.07
N LYS A 39 -1.11 -6.18 14.85
CA LYS A 39 -0.90 -5.91 16.28
C LYS A 39 -0.73 -7.18 17.12
N ASP A 40 -1.35 -8.27 16.69
CA ASP A 40 -1.25 -9.59 17.35
C ASP A 40 -0.10 -10.45 16.81
N LYS A 41 0.69 -9.94 15.86
CA LYS A 41 1.83 -10.66 15.27
C LYS A 41 3.16 -10.04 15.64
N LYS A 42 4.11 -10.88 16.06
CA LYS A 42 5.52 -10.50 16.17
C LYS A 42 6.17 -10.57 14.79
N PHE A 43 6.98 -9.57 14.47
CA PHE A 43 7.70 -9.58 13.21
C PHE A 43 8.75 -10.69 13.19
N VAL A 44 8.72 -11.55 12.16
CA VAL A 44 9.67 -12.65 11.95
C VAL A 44 9.97 -12.80 10.46
N ILE A 45 11.24 -13.05 10.13
CA ILE A 45 11.63 -13.58 8.82
C ILE A 45 11.65 -15.10 8.93
N LYS A 46 10.90 -15.79 8.07
CA LYS A 46 10.83 -17.26 8.12
C LYS A 46 12.14 -17.87 7.64
N PRO A 47 12.57 -19.00 8.23
CA PRO A 47 13.69 -19.78 7.70
C PRO A 47 13.47 -20.12 6.22
N ILE A 48 14.54 -20.08 5.42
CA ILE A 48 14.44 -20.36 3.98
C ILE A 48 13.90 -21.75 3.69
N GLU A 49 14.22 -22.74 4.52
CA GLU A 49 13.72 -24.12 4.35
C GLU A 49 12.21 -24.22 4.59
N ASP A 50 11.67 -23.48 5.56
CA ASP A 50 10.22 -23.40 5.78
C ASP A 50 9.52 -22.72 4.59
N ILE A 51 10.14 -21.65 4.04
CA ILE A 51 9.60 -20.97 2.85
C ILE A 51 9.57 -21.91 1.64
N LYS A 52 10.64 -22.69 1.41
CA LYS A 52 10.68 -23.68 0.32
C LYS A 52 9.64 -24.78 0.53
N SER A 53 9.51 -25.28 1.76
CA SER A 53 8.49 -26.28 2.10
C SER A 53 7.07 -25.77 1.83
N ASP A 54 6.78 -24.50 2.13
CA ASP A 54 5.49 -23.90 1.79
C ASP A 54 5.28 -23.78 0.27
N ILE A 55 6.32 -23.37 -0.47
CA ILE A 55 6.29 -23.28 -1.94
C ILE A 55 5.93 -24.64 -2.55
N ASP A 56 6.56 -25.73 -2.08
CA ASP A 56 6.25 -27.09 -2.52
C ASP A 56 4.82 -27.52 -2.15
N ALA A 57 4.39 -27.21 -0.93
CA ALA A 57 3.04 -27.50 -0.49
C ALA A 57 2.00 -26.78 -1.36
N PHE A 58 2.23 -25.51 -1.69
CA PHE A 58 1.39 -24.78 -2.64
C PHE A 58 1.45 -25.40 -4.04
N ARG A 59 2.61 -25.81 -4.54
CA ARG A 59 2.69 -26.46 -5.85
C ARG A 59 1.84 -27.74 -5.91
N ALA A 60 1.90 -28.55 -4.85
CA ALA A 60 1.09 -29.76 -4.73
C ALA A 60 -0.42 -29.45 -4.73
N LEU A 61 -0.84 -28.41 -3.98
CA LEU A 61 -2.24 -27.96 -3.94
C LEU A 61 -2.72 -27.41 -5.29
N TYR A 62 -1.85 -26.73 -6.02
CA TYR A 62 -2.17 -26.09 -7.31
C TYR A 62 -1.77 -26.96 -8.51
N LYS A 63 -1.48 -28.25 -8.37
CA LYS A 63 -0.89 -29.12 -9.43
C LYS A 63 -1.55 -29.05 -10.81
N ASN A 64 -2.85 -28.77 -10.89
CA ASN A 64 -3.62 -28.69 -12.13
C ASN A 64 -4.01 -27.26 -12.52
N ARG A 65 -3.36 -26.24 -11.95
CA ARG A 65 -3.67 -24.82 -12.16
C ARG A 65 -2.39 -24.02 -12.36
N ALA A 66 -2.37 -23.21 -13.41
CA ALA A 66 -1.30 -22.25 -13.65
C ALA A 66 -1.30 -21.16 -12.56
N VAL A 67 -0.15 -20.96 -11.93
CA VAL A 67 0.08 -19.85 -10.98
C VAL A 67 0.91 -18.77 -11.66
N GLU A 68 0.24 -17.88 -12.41
CA GLU A 68 0.93 -16.84 -13.18
C GLU A 68 1.43 -15.65 -12.33
N LYS A 69 0.90 -15.50 -11.11
CA LYS A 69 1.20 -14.38 -10.22
C LYS A 69 1.39 -14.86 -8.79
N ILE A 70 2.47 -14.42 -8.17
CA ILE A 70 2.78 -14.67 -6.77
C ILE A 70 2.92 -13.34 -6.03
N PHE A 71 2.38 -13.30 -4.82
CA PHE A 71 2.48 -12.17 -3.91
C PHE A 71 3.17 -12.58 -2.61
N LEU A 72 4.34 -12.00 -2.37
CA LEU A 72 5.12 -12.15 -1.15
C LEU A 72 4.55 -11.19 -0.11
N ALA A 73 3.75 -11.73 0.82
CA ALA A 73 2.85 -10.96 1.67
C ALA A 73 3.34 -10.80 3.12
N ASP A 74 2.42 -10.32 3.95
CA ASP A 74 2.59 -9.80 5.30
C ASP A 74 3.19 -8.37 5.33
N GLY A 75 3.37 -7.78 6.50
CA GLY A 75 3.52 -6.32 6.67
C GLY A 75 4.82 -5.69 6.14
N ASP A 76 5.87 -6.48 5.92
CA ASP A 76 7.11 -6.03 5.25
C ASP A 76 7.94 -7.22 4.79
N ALA A 77 7.70 -7.74 3.60
CA ALA A 77 8.43 -8.88 3.05
C ALA A 77 9.74 -8.46 2.36
N LEU A 78 9.82 -7.21 1.85
CA LEU A 78 11.03 -6.72 1.18
C LEU A 78 12.23 -6.57 2.14
N VAL A 79 12.00 -6.45 3.45
CA VAL A 79 13.08 -6.31 4.45
C VAL A 79 13.97 -7.56 4.56
N VAL A 80 13.50 -8.71 4.05
CA VAL A 80 14.29 -9.95 4.02
C VAL A 80 15.63 -9.72 3.31
N PRO A 81 16.76 -10.28 3.82
CA PRO A 81 18.06 -10.19 3.17
C PRO A 81 18.02 -10.53 1.68
N THR A 82 18.77 -9.77 0.88
CA THR A 82 18.70 -9.85 -0.59
C THR A 82 19.06 -11.25 -1.11
N ASP A 83 20.06 -11.90 -0.52
CA ASP A 83 20.48 -13.26 -0.85
C ASP A 83 19.37 -14.28 -0.59
N ILE A 84 18.61 -14.13 0.50
CA ILE A 84 17.44 -14.98 0.80
C ILE A 84 16.32 -14.70 -0.21
N LEU A 85 16.02 -13.43 -0.51
CA LEU A 85 15.01 -13.09 -1.53
C LEU A 85 15.37 -13.64 -2.91
N ILE A 86 16.65 -13.61 -3.30
CA ILE A 86 17.11 -14.22 -4.55
C ILE A 86 16.84 -15.72 -4.54
N GLN A 87 17.18 -16.42 -3.45
CA GLN A 87 16.90 -17.85 -3.31
C GLN A 87 15.40 -18.16 -3.40
N VAL A 88 14.55 -17.35 -2.76
CA VAL A 88 13.08 -17.49 -2.85
C VAL A 88 12.59 -17.29 -4.27
N LEU A 89 13.05 -16.25 -4.98
CA LEU A 89 12.64 -15.96 -6.35
C LEU A 89 13.12 -17.05 -7.34
N ASP A 90 14.35 -17.53 -7.18
CA ASP A 90 14.88 -18.63 -7.98
C ASP A 90 14.07 -19.91 -7.76
N TYR A 91 13.75 -20.23 -6.50
CA TYR A 91 12.97 -21.41 -6.19
C TYR A 91 11.51 -21.32 -6.65
N ILE A 92 10.90 -20.13 -6.56
CA ILE A 92 9.60 -19.87 -7.17
C ILE A 92 9.65 -20.12 -8.67
N LYS A 93 10.70 -19.68 -9.37
CA LYS A 93 10.83 -19.89 -10.82
C LYS A 93 11.04 -21.36 -11.18
N GLU A 94 11.73 -22.12 -10.34
CA GLU A 94 11.90 -23.57 -10.49
C GLU A 94 10.58 -24.32 -10.33
N VAL A 95 9.83 -24.01 -9.26
CA VAL A 95 8.60 -24.73 -8.88
C VAL A 95 7.36 -24.26 -9.67
N PHE A 96 7.32 -22.97 -10.02
CA PHE A 96 6.26 -22.31 -10.79
C PHE A 96 6.85 -21.64 -12.03
N PRO A 97 7.35 -22.41 -13.03
CA PRO A 97 7.94 -21.84 -14.24
C PRO A 97 6.94 -21.01 -15.07
N GLU A 98 5.64 -21.20 -14.86
CA GLU A 98 4.58 -20.39 -15.46
C GLU A 98 4.36 -19.02 -14.77
N CYS A 99 5.01 -18.77 -13.63
CA CYS A 99 4.90 -17.51 -12.91
C CYS A 99 5.53 -16.37 -13.70
N LYS A 100 4.68 -15.44 -14.15
CA LYS A 100 5.07 -14.28 -14.96
C LYS A 100 5.46 -13.08 -14.10
N ARG A 101 4.99 -13.04 -12.85
CA ARG A 101 5.12 -11.87 -11.99
C ARG A 101 5.16 -12.22 -10.51
N VAL A 102 6.24 -11.81 -9.85
CA VAL A 102 6.29 -11.72 -8.38
C VAL A 102 6.13 -10.27 -7.95
N SER A 103 5.28 -10.05 -6.94
CA SER A 103 5.09 -8.77 -6.28
C SER A 103 5.21 -8.92 -4.77
N ILE A 104 5.47 -7.82 -4.04
CA ILE A 104 5.82 -7.88 -2.62
C ILE A 104 5.31 -6.67 -1.84
N TYR A 105 4.99 -6.84 -0.55
CA TYR A 105 4.89 -5.71 0.37
C TYR A 105 6.28 -5.23 0.80
N GLY A 106 6.53 -3.91 0.72
CA GLY A 106 7.79 -3.33 1.15
C GLY A 106 7.61 -2.00 1.85
N THR A 107 8.29 -1.82 2.97
CA THR A 107 8.36 -0.51 3.64
C THR A 107 9.46 0.35 3.02
N ALA A 108 9.40 1.66 3.28
CA ALA A 108 10.50 2.55 2.92
C ALA A 108 11.83 2.17 3.62
N ILE A 109 11.76 1.60 4.83
CA ILE A 109 12.94 1.10 5.55
C ILE A 109 13.61 -0.02 4.74
N ALA A 110 12.82 -0.98 4.24
CA ALA A 110 13.32 -2.07 3.41
C ALA A 110 13.97 -1.57 2.11
N ILE A 111 13.36 -0.58 1.43
CA ILE A 111 13.93 0.02 0.22
C ILE A 111 15.23 0.78 0.52
N HIS A 112 15.31 1.43 1.69
CA HIS A 112 16.51 2.15 2.10
C HIS A 112 17.71 1.20 2.30
N GLN A 113 17.48 0.05 2.94
CA GLN A 113 18.51 -0.94 3.28
C GLN A 113 19.10 -1.67 2.07
N LYS A 114 18.41 -1.74 0.92
CA LYS A 114 18.91 -2.42 -0.28
C LYS A 114 19.70 -1.50 -1.17
N SER A 115 20.84 -1.93 -1.71
CA SER A 115 21.54 -1.15 -2.74
C SER A 115 20.75 -1.11 -4.06
N ILE A 116 21.09 -0.19 -4.95
CA ILE A 116 20.52 -0.18 -6.32
C ILE A 116 20.85 -1.50 -7.04
N GLU A 117 22.05 -2.02 -6.83
CA GLU A 117 22.51 -3.28 -7.43
C GLU A 117 21.69 -4.47 -6.92
N ASP A 118 21.41 -4.52 -5.63
CA ASP A 118 20.53 -5.54 -5.04
C ASP A 118 19.12 -5.49 -5.64
N LEU A 119 18.56 -4.28 -5.75
CA LEU A 119 17.22 -4.08 -6.33
C LEU A 119 17.18 -4.48 -7.81
N LYS A 120 18.25 -4.22 -8.59
CA LYS A 120 18.37 -4.70 -9.98
C LYS A 120 18.40 -6.22 -10.05
N LYS A 121 19.20 -6.88 -9.20
CA LYS A 121 19.23 -8.36 -9.12
C LYS A 121 17.87 -8.94 -8.79
N LEU A 122 17.13 -8.34 -7.85
CA LEU A 122 15.77 -8.78 -7.54
C LEU A 122 14.81 -8.62 -8.73
N TYR A 123 14.94 -7.52 -9.49
CA TYR A 123 14.18 -7.30 -10.71
C TYR A 123 14.47 -8.36 -11.78
N GLU A 124 15.74 -8.65 -12.05
CA GLU A 124 16.18 -9.69 -12.99
C GLU A 124 15.68 -11.09 -12.60
N LYS A 125 15.48 -11.32 -11.30
CA LYS A 125 14.93 -12.56 -10.73
C LYS A 125 13.39 -12.61 -10.75
N GLY A 126 12.70 -11.56 -11.20
CA GLY A 126 11.26 -11.55 -11.44
C GLY A 126 10.42 -10.74 -10.45
N LEU A 127 11.05 -10.04 -9.48
CA LEU A 127 10.34 -9.08 -8.63
C LEU A 127 10.08 -7.79 -9.42
N THR A 128 8.83 -7.55 -9.80
CA THR A 128 8.50 -6.43 -10.71
C THR A 128 7.59 -5.37 -10.09
N LEU A 129 6.99 -5.62 -8.93
CA LEU A 129 6.09 -4.67 -8.27
C LEU A 129 6.27 -4.70 -6.75
N VAL A 130 6.48 -3.52 -6.16
CA VAL A 130 6.46 -3.32 -4.71
C VAL A 130 5.24 -2.49 -4.32
N TYR A 131 4.49 -2.99 -3.33
CA TYR A 131 3.42 -2.25 -2.66
C TYR A 131 4.00 -1.48 -1.48
N LEU A 132 3.95 -0.15 -1.57
CA LEU A 132 4.51 0.77 -0.58
C LEU A 132 3.39 1.59 0.08
N GLY A 133 3.26 1.45 1.40
CA GLY A 133 2.40 2.33 2.19
C GLY A 133 3.08 3.70 2.41
N VAL A 134 2.59 4.74 1.74
CA VAL A 134 3.06 6.13 1.89
C VAL A 134 2.21 6.87 2.93
N GLU A 135 0.91 6.62 2.93
CA GLU A 135 -0.15 7.17 3.79
C GLU A 135 -0.41 8.66 3.64
N SER A 136 0.64 9.48 3.58
CA SER A 136 0.54 10.93 3.44
C SER A 136 1.78 11.51 2.79
N GLY A 137 1.63 12.64 2.08
CA GLY A 137 2.75 13.47 1.67
C GLY A 137 3.15 14.55 2.70
N ASP A 138 2.46 14.64 3.83
CA ASP A 138 2.63 15.69 4.83
C ASP A 138 3.38 15.20 6.07
N ASP A 139 4.46 15.88 6.43
CA ASP A 139 5.35 15.44 7.51
C ASP A 139 4.67 15.49 8.89
N ASP A 140 3.73 16.42 9.13
CA ASP A 140 2.99 16.49 10.39
C ASP A 140 1.99 15.33 10.48
N ALA A 141 1.31 14.99 9.39
CA ALA A 141 0.49 13.79 9.32
C ALA A 141 1.31 12.51 9.53
N LEU A 142 2.46 12.37 8.85
CA LEU A 142 3.36 11.22 9.00
C LEU A 142 3.88 11.10 10.44
N LYS A 143 4.16 12.21 11.11
CA LYS A 143 4.56 12.26 12.52
C LYS A 143 3.39 11.85 13.43
N PHE A 144 2.21 12.41 13.21
CA PHE A 144 0.99 12.08 13.97
C PHE A 144 0.70 10.58 13.93
N ILE A 145 0.82 9.96 12.74
CA ILE A 145 0.61 8.51 12.60
C ILE A 145 1.81 7.66 12.95
N LYS A 146 2.89 8.24 13.47
CA LYS A 146 4.15 7.55 13.81
C LYS A 146 4.69 6.73 12.64
N LYS A 147 4.61 7.22 11.39
CA LYS A 147 5.11 6.50 10.21
C LYS A 147 6.63 6.33 10.24
N GLY A 148 7.34 7.26 10.88
CA GLY A 148 8.79 7.17 11.08
C GLY A 148 9.64 7.55 9.85
N ILE A 149 9.07 8.29 8.90
CA ILE A 149 9.76 8.78 7.70
C ILE A 149 9.18 10.12 7.27
N LYS A 150 10.00 10.94 6.58
CA LYS A 150 9.58 12.19 5.94
C LYS A 150 9.22 11.98 4.47
N ALA A 151 8.31 12.82 3.96
CA ALA A 151 7.82 12.77 2.59
C ALA A 151 8.95 12.85 1.54
N GLU A 152 9.92 13.74 1.73
CA GLU A 152 11.08 13.88 0.83
C GLU A 152 11.87 12.57 0.70
N LYS A 153 12.10 11.88 1.82
CA LYS A 153 12.82 10.60 1.83
C LYS A 153 12.02 9.50 1.13
N VAL A 154 10.69 9.51 1.27
CA VAL A 154 9.82 8.57 0.52
C VAL A 154 9.97 8.79 -0.98
N VAL A 155 9.99 10.05 -1.46
CA VAL A 155 10.20 10.36 -2.88
C VAL A 155 11.57 9.85 -3.37
N GLU A 156 12.63 10.13 -2.61
CA GLU A 156 14.00 9.66 -2.93
C GLU A 156 14.03 8.12 -3.09
N LEU A 157 13.49 7.41 -2.11
CA LEU A 157 13.48 5.94 -2.10
C LEU A 157 12.58 5.36 -3.20
N ALA A 158 11.46 6.01 -3.49
CA ALA A 158 10.57 5.61 -4.57
C ALA A 158 11.26 5.74 -5.94
N LYS A 159 11.97 6.86 -6.18
CA LYS A 159 12.76 7.06 -7.39
C LYS A 159 13.91 6.05 -7.49
N LYS A 160 14.59 5.78 -6.38
CA LYS A 160 15.66 4.78 -6.30
C LYS A 160 15.18 3.40 -6.78
N ILE A 161 14.08 2.88 -6.23
CA ILE A 161 13.59 1.55 -6.62
C ILE A 161 13.01 1.54 -8.05
N MET A 162 12.32 2.60 -8.46
CA MET A 162 11.82 2.71 -9.84
C MET A 162 12.95 2.75 -10.88
N SER A 163 14.12 3.29 -10.54
CA SER A 163 15.28 3.31 -11.43
C SER A 163 15.83 1.92 -11.79
N THR A 164 15.42 0.86 -11.07
CA THR A 164 15.88 -0.52 -11.31
C THR A 164 14.92 -1.34 -12.16
N GLY A 165 13.83 -0.74 -12.65
CA GLY A 165 12.77 -1.42 -13.40
C GLY A 165 11.62 -1.94 -12.53
N ILE A 166 11.76 -1.91 -11.19
CA ILE A 166 10.70 -2.32 -10.27
C ILE A 166 9.61 -1.24 -10.23
N ASP A 167 8.38 -1.60 -10.56
CA ASP A 167 7.25 -0.70 -10.43
C ASP A 167 6.82 -0.52 -8.97
N LEU A 168 6.17 0.62 -8.71
CA LEU A 168 5.55 0.91 -7.43
C LEU A 168 4.03 0.99 -7.53
N SER A 169 3.38 0.42 -6.52
CA SER A 169 2.01 0.71 -6.14
C SER A 169 2.02 1.40 -4.79
N ILE A 170 1.77 2.70 -4.77
CA ILE A 170 1.74 3.47 -3.51
C ILE A 170 0.33 3.55 -2.95
N THR A 171 0.21 3.49 -1.63
CA THR A 171 -1.05 3.68 -0.91
C THR A 171 -0.99 4.95 -0.08
N LEU A 172 -2.04 5.77 -0.15
CA LEU A 172 -2.24 6.97 0.65
C LEU A 172 -3.60 6.87 1.36
N ILE A 173 -3.78 7.68 2.42
CA ILE A 173 -4.98 7.63 3.25
C ILE A 173 -5.63 9.02 3.32
N ALA A 174 -6.89 9.09 2.90
CA ALA A 174 -7.77 10.23 3.09
C ALA A 174 -8.46 10.17 4.46
N GLY A 175 -8.71 11.34 5.06
CA GLY A 175 -9.28 11.52 6.40
C GLY A 175 -8.30 11.22 7.53
N LEU A 176 -7.01 11.07 7.23
CA LEU A 176 -5.99 10.62 8.19
C LEU A 176 -5.91 11.50 9.43
N LEU A 177 -5.94 12.82 9.22
CA LEU A 177 -5.86 13.83 10.27
C LEU A 177 -7.21 14.09 10.95
N GLY A 178 -8.31 13.55 10.42
CA GLY A 178 -9.64 13.86 10.93
C GLY A 178 -9.90 15.36 10.99
N LYS A 179 -10.68 15.81 11.97
CA LYS A 179 -10.89 17.23 12.29
C LYS A 179 -9.93 17.75 13.36
N TYR A 180 -8.91 16.95 13.72
CA TYR A 180 -7.94 17.29 14.75
C TYR A 180 -7.06 18.50 14.35
N GLN A 181 -6.76 18.64 13.06
CA GLN A 181 -6.02 19.78 12.51
C GLN A 181 -6.47 20.08 11.07
N ASP A 182 -6.09 21.25 10.54
CA ASP A 182 -6.33 21.59 9.14
C ASP A 182 -5.69 20.54 8.22
N ASN A 183 -6.51 19.89 7.38
CA ASN A 183 -6.07 18.85 6.46
C ASN A 183 -5.68 19.38 5.08
N LYS A 184 -5.79 20.69 4.84
CA LYS A 184 -5.48 21.30 3.54
C LYS A 184 -4.05 20.99 3.11
N MET A 185 -3.08 21.12 4.01
CA MET A 185 -1.67 20.81 3.72
C MET A 185 -1.45 19.31 3.50
N HIS A 186 -2.13 18.45 4.25
CA HIS A 186 -2.14 17.00 3.97
C HIS A 186 -2.59 16.70 2.55
N ALA A 187 -3.71 17.29 2.09
CA ALA A 187 -4.20 17.08 0.73
C ALA A 187 -3.22 17.60 -0.34
N ILE A 188 -2.72 18.82 -0.19
CA ILE A 188 -1.78 19.44 -1.14
C ILE A 188 -0.46 18.65 -1.22
N ASN A 189 0.09 18.28 -0.07
CA ASN A 189 1.35 17.54 0.00
C ASN A 189 1.18 16.09 -0.49
N THR A 190 0.01 15.49 -0.27
CA THR A 190 -0.39 14.20 -0.85
C THR A 190 -0.48 14.27 -2.38
N ALA A 191 -1.02 15.36 -2.94
CA ALA A 191 -0.99 15.58 -4.38
C ALA A 191 0.46 15.68 -4.90
N LYS A 192 1.28 16.49 -4.21
CA LYS A 192 2.69 16.69 -4.53
C LYS A 192 3.49 15.39 -4.53
N ILE A 193 3.35 14.54 -3.50
CA ILE A 193 4.12 13.29 -3.43
C ILE A 193 3.70 12.29 -4.53
N ILE A 194 2.41 12.22 -4.88
CA ILE A 194 1.94 11.40 -6.00
C ILE A 194 2.58 11.86 -7.30
N THR A 195 2.55 13.17 -7.57
CA THR A 195 3.17 13.78 -8.75
C THR A 195 4.68 13.54 -8.79
N ASP A 196 5.39 13.85 -7.70
CA ASP A 196 6.86 13.77 -7.63
C ASP A 196 7.39 12.33 -7.80
N ILE A 197 6.62 11.34 -7.33
CA ILE A 197 6.93 9.92 -7.51
C ILE A 197 6.54 9.45 -8.92
N SER A 198 5.36 9.86 -9.41
CA SER A 198 4.75 9.32 -10.63
C SER A 198 4.79 7.78 -10.66
N PRO A 199 4.17 7.09 -9.69
CA PRO A 199 4.22 5.62 -9.60
C PRO A 199 3.39 4.97 -10.70
N LYS A 200 3.52 3.65 -10.91
CA LYS A 200 2.65 2.94 -11.86
C LYS A 200 1.22 2.89 -11.35
N TYR A 201 1.06 2.69 -10.04
CA TYR A 201 -0.23 2.69 -9.37
C TYR A 201 -0.20 3.63 -8.16
N ALA A 202 -1.25 4.41 -7.99
CA ALA A 202 -1.52 5.18 -6.77
C ALA A 202 -2.93 4.85 -6.29
N SER A 203 -3.05 4.47 -5.03
CA SER A 203 -4.34 4.17 -4.41
C SER A 203 -4.60 5.08 -3.22
N ILE A 204 -5.80 5.63 -3.11
CA ILE A 204 -6.23 6.37 -1.92
C ILE A 204 -7.33 5.58 -1.22
N LEU A 205 -7.02 5.13 -0.01
CA LEU A 205 -7.97 4.50 0.89
C LEU A 205 -8.51 5.55 1.85
N ASN A 206 -9.65 5.27 2.49
CA ASN A 206 -10.17 6.13 3.54
C ASN A 206 -9.80 5.55 4.89
N LEU A 207 -9.45 6.42 5.83
CA LEU A 207 -9.17 6.03 7.21
C LEU A 207 -10.34 5.24 7.79
N ARG A 208 -10.00 4.09 8.37
CA ARG A 208 -10.85 3.29 9.23
C ARG A 208 -10.31 3.37 10.64
N LEU A 209 -11.21 3.39 11.62
CA LEU A 209 -10.85 3.40 13.03
C LEU A 209 -11.12 2.01 13.58
N TYR A 210 -10.08 1.38 14.10
CA TYR A 210 -10.13 0.03 14.62
C TYR A 210 -9.92 0.03 16.12
N GLU A 211 -10.73 -0.75 16.84
CA GLU A 211 -10.53 -0.96 18.27
C GLU A 211 -9.11 -1.50 18.55
N GLY A 212 -8.53 -1.10 19.69
CA GLY A 212 -7.17 -1.47 20.07
C GLY A 212 -6.06 -0.65 19.38
N THR A 213 -6.40 0.32 18.53
CA THR A 213 -5.43 1.24 17.94
C THR A 213 -5.30 2.54 18.75
N GLU A 214 -4.13 3.17 18.72
CA GLU A 214 -3.88 4.42 19.44
C GLU A 214 -4.81 5.54 18.95
N LEU A 215 -5.09 5.59 17.64
CA LEU A 215 -5.98 6.58 17.06
C LEU A 215 -7.43 6.39 17.52
N TYR A 216 -7.88 5.14 17.67
CA TYR A 216 -9.20 4.84 18.23
C TYR A 216 -9.29 5.30 19.69
N ASN A 217 -8.25 5.08 20.50
CA ASN A 217 -8.21 5.55 21.89
C ASN A 217 -8.29 7.08 21.97
N LEU A 218 -7.55 7.80 21.11
CA LEU A 218 -7.65 9.27 21.04
C LEU A 218 -9.07 9.75 20.71
N MET A 219 -9.79 9.02 19.85
CA MET A 219 -11.19 9.32 19.55
C MET A 219 -12.08 9.11 20.77
N GLN A 220 -11.94 7.98 21.47
CA GLN A 220 -12.72 7.69 22.69
C GLN A 220 -12.46 8.71 23.81
N GLU A 221 -11.25 9.24 23.88
CA GLU A 221 -10.87 10.30 24.82
C GLU A 221 -11.33 11.71 24.40
N GLY A 222 -12.00 11.86 23.25
CA GLY A 222 -12.42 13.16 22.70
C GLY A 222 -11.27 14.03 22.20
N LYS A 223 -10.07 13.46 22.02
CA LYS A 223 -8.86 14.15 21.54
C LYS A 223 -8.69 14.07 20.02
N TYR A 224 -9.54 13.33 19.34
CA TYR A 224 -9.56 13.20 17.88
C TYR A 224 -11.01 13.05 17.42
N ASP A 225 -11.40 13.76 16.38
CA ASP A 225 -12.67 13.53 15.68
C ASP A 225 -12.39 13.20 14.21
N TYR A 226 -13.18 12.30 13.63
CA TYR A 226 -13.00 11.85 12.26
C TYR A 226 -13.72 12.78 11.26
N MET A 227 -13.30 12.71 10.00
CA MET A 227 -13.97 13.43 8.90
C MET A 227 -15.11 12.63 8.29
N GLU A 228 -16.31 13.18 8.21
CA GLU A 228 -17.45 12.56 7.53
C GLU A 228 -17.23 12.37 6.02
N GLY A 229 -18.12 11.61 5.38
CA GLY A 229 -17.93 11.21 3.98
C GLY A 229 -17.75 12.38 3.02
N ILE A 230 -18.57 13.42 3.16
CA ILE A 230 -18.49 14.65 2.36
C ILE A 230 -17.18 15.40 2.62
N GLU A 231 -16.70 15.44 3.86
CA GLU A 231 -15.44 16.10 4.22
C GLU A 231 -14.23 15.36 3.59
N VAL A 232 -14.26 14.03 3.61
CA VAL A 232 -13.25 13.20 2.94
C VAL A 232 -13.30 13.38 1.42
N LEU A 233 -14.48 13.56 0.81
CA LEU A 233 -14.58 13.87 -0.62
C LEU A 233 -14.03 15.26 -0.95
N LYS A 234 -14.24 16.26 -0.10
CA LYS A 234 -13.63 17.59 -0.27
C LYS A 234 -12.10 17.51 -0.21
N GLU A 235 -11.55 16.71 0.70
CA GLU A 235 -10.11 16.44 0.75
C GLU A 235 -9.61 15.74 -0.51
N MET A 236 -10.32 14.72 -0.99
CA MET A 236 -9.99 14.02 -2.24
C MET A 236 -10.01 14.97 -3.45
N LYS A 237 -11.01 15.85 -3.55
CA LYS A 237 -11.07 16.89 -4.58
C LYS A 237 -9.86 17.81 -4.49
N LEU A 238 -9.47 18.21 -3.27
CA LEU A 238 -8.30 19.04 -3.05
C LEU A 238 -7.01 18.33 -3.48
N VAL A 239 -6.85 17.03 -3.19
CA VAL A 239 -5.72 16.23 -3.68
C VAL A 239 -5.67 16.28 -5.22
N LEU A 240 -6.76 15.94 -5.90
CA LEU A 240 -6.79 15.88 -7.37
C LEU A 240 -6.58 17.25 -8.03
N SER A 241 -7.20 18.30 -7.50
CA SER A 241 -7.08 19.67 -8.02
C SER A 241 -5.74 20.34 -7.74
N SER A 242 -4.98 19.85 -6.74
CA SER A 242 -3.66 20.38 -6.38
C SER A 242 -2.50 19.68 -7.08
N MET A 243 -2.77 18.65 -7.90
CA MET A 243 -1.71 17.96 -8.64
C MET A 243 -1.11 18.87 -9.71
N ASP A 244 0.22 19.02 -9.67
CA ASP A 244 0.96 19.66 -10.76
C ASP A 244 1.14 18.66 -11.91
N THR A 245 0.18 18.64 -12.84
CA THR A 245 0.14 17.67 -13.93
C THR A 245 1.34 17.78 -14.88
N SER A 246 2.01 18.95 -14.92
CA SER A 246 3.20 19.17 -15.75
C SER A 246 4.43 18.40 -15.28
N LYS A 247 4.45 17.98 -14.00
CA LYS A 247 5.53 17.21 -13.39
C LYS A 247 5.30 15.70 -13.41
N ILE A 248 4.14 15.24 -13.86
CA ILE A 248 3.87 13.81 -13.97
C ILE A 248 4.73 13.23 -15.10
N THR A 249 5.64 12.32 -14.75
CA THR A 249 6.64 11.78 -15.69
C THR A 249 6.17 10.54 -16.44
N ARG A 250 5.07 9.91 -16.00
CA ARG A 250 4.39 8.80 -16.67
C ARG A 250 2.92 8.70 -16.25
N PRO A 251 2.04 8.08 -17.05
CA PRO A 251 0.65 7.84 -16.65
C PRO A 251 0.55 7.04 -15.35
N ILE A 252 -0.32 7.49 -14.44
CA ILE A 252 -0.52 6.85 -13.13
C ILE A 252 -1.89 6.17 -13.13
N ILE A 253 -1.93 4.86 -12.88
CA ILE A 253 -3.19 4.14 -12.70
C ILE A 253 -3.71 4.46 -11.29
N PHE A 254 -4.74 5.31 -11.21
CA PHE A 254 -5.28 5.80 -9.94
C PHE A 254 -6.54 5.04 -9.51
N ARG A 255 -6.62 4.66 -8.23
CA ARG A 255 -7.77 3.95 -7.66
C ARG A 255 -8.13 4.47 -6.27
N ALA A 256 -9.39 4.85 -6.08
CA ALA A 256 -10.01 5.05 -4.77
C ALA A 256 -11.34 4.29 -4.76
N ASN A 257 -11.26 2.96 -4.84
CA ASN A 257 -12.40 2.05 -4.97
C ASN A 257 -12.31 0.86 -4.00
N HIS A 258 -11.54 1.04 -2.92
CA HIS A 258 -11.51 0.10 -1.81
C HIS A 258 -12.84 0.18 -1.03
N ALA A 259 -13.20 -0.87 -0.30
CA ALA A 259 -14.45 -0.92 0.48
C ALA A 259 -14.59 0.21 1.53
N SER A 260 -13.50 0.90 1.84
CA SER A 260 -13.48 2.10 2.69
C SER A 260 -13.93 3.38 2.01
N ASN A 261 -13.89 3.46 0.68
CA ASN A 261 -14.10 4.71 -0.03
C ASN A 261 -15.59 5.11 -0.11
N TYR A 262 -15.88 6.39 0.17
CA TYR A 262 -17.21 7.00 0.06
C TYR A 262 -17.67 7.21 -1.39
N LEU A 263 -16.74 7.18 -2.34
CA LEU A 263 -17.03 7.26 -3.77
C LEU A 263 -16.00 6.42 -4.50
N ASN A 264 -16.45 5.59 -5.44
CA ASN A 264 -15.55 4.77 -6.25
C ASN A 264 -14.96 5.62 -7.37
N LEU A 265 -13.70 5.99 -7.26
CA LEU A 265 -12.97 6.67 -8.32
C LEU A 265 -11.92 5.74 -8.94
N LYS A 266 -11.83 5.77 -10.27
CA LYS A 266 -10.80 5.07 -11.04
C LYS A 266 -10.48 5.88 -12.29
N GLY A 267 -9.21 5.99 -12.62
CA GLY A 267 -8.77 6.68 -13.84
C GLY A 267 -7.28 6.52 -14.09
N ASN A 268 -6.81 7.14 -15.16
CA ASN A 268 -5.40 7.35 -15.46
C ASN A 268 -5.08 8.85 -15.31
N LEU A 269 -4.10 9.18 -14.48
CA LEU A 269 -3.68 10.56 -14.28
C LEU A 269 -2.60 10.92 -15.29
N PRO A 270 -2.61 12.17 -15.82
CA PRO A 270 -3.51 13.27 -15.44
C PRO A 270 -4.86 13.32 -16.16
N GLU A 271 -5.08 12.53 -17.20
CA GLU A 271 -6.17 12.71 -18.17
C GLU A 271 -7.56 12.65 -17.53
N ASP A 272 -7.75 11.79 -16.54
CA ASP A 272 -9.03 11.58 -15.87
C ASP A 272 -9.31 12.54 -14.70
N ILE A 273 -8.37 13.43 -14.32
CA ILE A 273 -8.55 14.36 -13.19
C ILE A 273 -9.82 15.22 -13.35
N PRO A 274 -10.07 15.89 -14.50
CA PRO A 274 -11.27 16.72 -14.65
C PRO A 274 -12.57 15.94 -14.52
N ARG A 275 -12.60 14.68 -15.00
CA ARG A 275 -13.77 13.80 -14.86
C ARG A 275 -14.00 13.42 -13.40
N MET A 276 -12.97 12.97 -12.69
CA MET A 276 -13.10 12.55 -11.29
C MET A 276 -13.47 13.72 -10.38
N ILE A 277 -13.01 14.94 -10.66
CA ILE A 277 -13.46 16.14 -9.94
C ILE A 277 -14.97 16.37 -10.13
N LYS A 278 -15.49 16.24 -11.36
CA LYS A 278 -16.94 16.34 -11.62
C LYS A 278 -17.74 15.25 -10.91
N GLU A 279 -17.22 14.03 -10.85
CA GLU A 279 -17.84 12.93 -10.11
C GLU A 279 -17.91 13.22 -8.61
N ILE A 280 -16.85 13.81 -8.05
CA ILE A 280 -16.84 14.26 -6.64
C ILE A 280 -17.85 15.40 -6.42
N ASP A 281 -17.89 16.38 -7.31
CA ASP A 281 -18.81 17.52 -7.19
C ASP A 281 -20.26 17.08 -7.22
N TYR A 282 -20.61 16.20 -8.18
CA TYR A 282 -21.92 15.59 -8.23
C TYR A 282 -22.27 14.82 -6.94
N ALA A 283 -21.33 14.03 -6.42
CA ALA A 283 -21.54 13.27 -5.18
C ALA A 283 -21.72 14.17 -3.95
N ILE A 284 -21.03 15.31 -3.88
CA ILE A 284 -21.18 16.29 -2.82
C ILE A 284 -22.52 17.02 -2.92
N GLU A 285 -22.91 17.46 -4.12
CA GLU A 285 -24.15 18.21 -4.35
C GLU A 285 -25.41 17.39 -4.11
N ASN A 286 -25.36 16.08 -4.37
CA ASN A 286 -26.51 15.18 -4.29
C ASN A 286 -26.45 14.22 -3.09
N GLU A 287 -25.46 14.39 -2.20
CA GLU A 287 -25.17 13.46 -1.09
C GLU A 287 -25.06 11.99 -1.54
N ALA A 288 -24.64 11.76 -2.79
CA ALA A 288 -24.56 10.45 -3.42
C ALA A 288 -23.26 9.72 -3.04
N ILE A 289 -23.12 9.43 -1.74
CA ILE A 289 -21.96 8.76 -1.17
C ILE A 289 -22.26 7.34 -0.68
N ASN A 290 -21.28 6.46 -0.77
CA ASN A 290 -21.32 5.11 -0.21
C ASN A 290 -21.27 5.19 1.34
N VAL A 291 -22.42 5.20 1.98
CA VAL A 291 -22.57 5.01 3.44
C VAL A 291 -22.49 3.52 3.78
N ASN A 292 -21.34 2.90 3.52
CA ASN A 292 -21.08 1.57 4.02
C ASN A 292 -20.62 1.66 5.49
N ASN A 293 -21.42 1.11 6.42
CA ASN A 293 -21.24 1.13 7.89
C ASN A 293 -19.94 0.51 8.43
N TYR A 294 -19.01 0.06 7.59
CA TYR A 294 -17.75 -0.55 7.98
C TYR A 294 -16.71 0.43 8.58
N ARG A 295 -17.12 1.66 8.94
CA ARG A 295 -16.19 2.73 9.38
C ARG A 295 -15.55 2.43 10.73
N PHE A 296 -16.26 1.67 11.56
CA PHE A 296 -15.82 1.17 12.85
C PHE A 296 -15.86 -0.36 12.77
N LEU A 297 -14.72 -1.01 13.02
CA LEU A 297 -14.59 -2.46 13.10
C LEU A 297 -13.60 -2.83 14.20
#